data_AF-A0A553V0W9-F1
#
_entry.id   AF-A0A553V0W9-F1
#
_cell.length_a   1.000
_cell.length_b   1.000
_cell.length_c   1.000
_cell.angle_alpha   90.00
_cell.angle_beta   90.00
_cell.angle_gamma   90.00
#
_symmetry.space_group_name_H-M   'P 1'
#
loop_
_entity.id
_entity.type
_entity.pdbx_description
1 polymer ?
#
loop_
_entity_poly.entity_id
_entity_poly.type
_entity_poly.pdbx_seq_one_letter_code
_entity_poly.pdbx_strand_id
1 'polypeptide(L)'
;MDLLEFLRSHLGASTARQLAAHAGLTPVQAETALNALWPLQLDALSTHTQLPAGGQQLLDLATSVPGGAIDTLLERPGSLDDLEKVGVSAAPVLLGSNADTINGQIAGNLNVPSGAVTRLSHLSLPLLLKLLLEHARSNSLGAAGLGALLLSVRPQLGALLPVGLAALIGGFNTVKPAQAAQPTAAPSEERRRGAGWLWAIPLAALLLAGGYFLANQNRKTSMETGASTGTDMAATNAFNVTEPQANAALPAASFSMRGVGKAGQTVSIKEAGREIGTAAVGQDGKWSAEITAPTSGEHTYEVSSGSDTAQLRIKAGAANGAAAESSAAATPAANDQTQTGTAQTDTAASVSTDAATSPTLPTINAPSGKVAGAFDLTGSGAAGQTVTVLEDGANIGAATVGSDGTWTLNVPSPAAGQHKYQVSSEGGQATTDVTVGAATGDAAACTQAFTLSLTDGQNVSSPFRFGGQGSGAGYTVAVKRGERVVGNKALPVSGSCGWSYSSNPGKGEITYVVRSGKDLTSTPISTITLNVQ
;
A
#
# COMPACT_ATOMS: atom_id res chain seq x y z
N MET A 1 -22.93 -22.54 -34.55
CA MET A 1 -21.62 -22.93 -33.99
C MET A 1 -21.87 -23.33 -32.56
N ASP A 2 -21.36 -24.47 -32.12
CA ASP A 2 -21.53 -24.93 -30.74
C ASP A 2 -20.73 -24.03 -29.78
N LEU A 3 -21.19 -23.90 -28.52
CA LEU A 3 -20.57 -23.01 -27.54
C LEU A 3 -19.11 -23.39 -27.27
N LEU A 4 -18.80 -24.69 -27.15
CA LEU A 4 -17.45 -25.15 -26.88
C LEU A 4 -16.48 -24.84 -28.02
N GLU A 5 -16.93 -25.02 -29.25
CA GLU A 5 -16.15 -24.69 -30.44
C GLU A 5 -15.90 -23.17 -30.51
N PHE A 6 -16.92 -22.38 -30.19
CA PHE A 6 -16.84 -20.92 -30.14
C PHE A 6 -15.86 -20.43 -29.05
N LEU A 7 -15.92 -21.01 -27.86
CA LEU A 7 -14.99 -20.67 -26.77
C LEU A 7 -13.56 -21.08 -27.12
N ARG A 8 -13.37 -22.26 -27.71
CA ARG A 8 -12.05 -22.76 -28.11
C ARG A 8 -11.41 -21.91 -29.20
N SER A 9 -12.19 -21.38 -30.15
CA SER A 9 -11.65 -20.51 -31.20
C SER A 9 -11.16 -19.17 -30.63
N HIS A 10 -11.83 -18.63 -29.61
CA HIS A 10 -11.51 -17.31 -29.03
C HIS A 10 -10.55 -17.37 -27.83
N LEU A 11 -10.51 -18.48 -27.09
CA LEU A 11 -9.57 -18.70 -25.97
C LEU A 11 -8.37 -19.58 -26.38
N GLY A 12 -8.06 -19.59 -27.68
CA GLY A 12 -6.97 -20.37 -28.24
C GLY A 12 -5.58 -19.78 -28.02
N ALA A 13 -4.61 -20.30 -28.76
CA ALA A 13 -3.20 -19.97 -28.61
C ALA A 13 -2.86 -18.48 -28.82
N SER A 14 -3.62 -17.75 -29.65
CA SER A 14 -3.43 -16.31 -29.85
C SER A 14 -3.70 -15.51 -28.58
N THR A 15 -4.85 -15.74 -27.96
CA THR A 15 -5.27 -15.12 -26.70
C THR A 15 -4.34 -15.52 -25.58
N ALA A 16 -4.00 -16.81 -25.48
CA ALA A 16 -3.03 -17.30 -24.50
C ALA A 16 -1.68 -16.57 -24.57
N ARG A 17 -1.16 -16.32 -25.78
CA ARG A 17 0.08 -15.57 -26.00
C ARG A 17 -0.01 -14.13 -25.54
N GLN A 18 -1.13 -13.45 -25.81
CA GLN A 18 -1.35 -12.06 -25.39
C GLN A 18 -1.45 -11.96 -23.87
N LEU A 19 -2.06 -12.94 -23.20
CA LEU A 19 -2.17 -12.99 -21.75
C LEU A 19 -0.86 -13.43 -21.06
N ALA A 20 0.01 -14.18 -21.74
CA ALA A 20 1.21 -14.79 -21.18
C ALA A 20 2.14 -13.76 -20.51
N ALA A 21 2.45 -12.67 -21.21
CA ALA A 21 3.36 -11.63 -20.72
C ALA A 21 2.84 -10.94 -19.45
N HIS A 22 1.53 -10.66 -19.41
CA HIS A 22 0.87 -10.01 -18.27
C HIS A 22 0.73 -10.94 -17.05
N ALA A 23 0.52 -12.22 -17.31
CA ALA A 23 0.45 -13.25 -16.27
C ALA A 23 1.84 -13.70 -15.76
N GLY A 24 2.94 -13.29 -16.40
CA GLY A 24 4.30 -13.73 -16.07
C GLY A 24 4.58 -15.18 -16.46
N LEU A 25 3.96 -15.66 -17.55
CA LEU A 25 4.06 -17.03 -18.07
C LEU A 25 4.77 -17.08 -19.42
N THR A 26 5.36 -18.23 -19.74
CA THR A 26 5.73 -18.52 -21.13
C THR A 26 4.47 -18.76 -21.98
N PRO A 27 4.50 -18.48 -23.30
CA PRO A 27 3.39 -18.76 -24.21
C PRO A 27 2.80 -20.17 -24.09
N VAL A 28 3.66 -21.18 -23.97
CA VAL A 28 3.25 -22.59 -23.87
C VAL A 28 2.57 -22.88 -22.53
N GLN A 29 3.10 -22.34 -21.42
CA GLN A 29 2.47 -22.47 -20.11
C GLN A 29 1.13 -21.75 -20.05
N ALA A 30 1.04 -20.54 -20.62
CA ALA A 30 -0.20 -19.78 -20.68
C ALA A 30 -1.26 -20.52 -21.49
N GLU A 31 -0.91 -21.12 -22.63
CA GLU A 31 -1.83 -21.89 -23.46
C GLU A 31 -2.32 -23.15 -22.73
N THR A 32 -1.41 -23.90 -22.11
CA THR A 32 -1.77 -25.12 -21.37
C THR A 32 -2.64 -24.80 -20.16
N ALA A 33 -2.28 -23.76 -19.40
CA ALA A 33 -3.05 -23.31 -18.25
C ALA A 33 -4.41 -22.73 -18.64
N LEU A 34 -4.48 -21.93 -19.71
CA LEU A 34 -5.75 -21.35 -20.19
C LEU A 34 -6.71 -22.45 -20.67
N ASN A 35 -6.20 -23.45 -21.41
CA ASN A 35 -6.99 -24.60 -21.85
C ASN A 35 -7.53 -25.45 -20.70
N ALA A 36 -6.86 -25.44 -19.54
CA ALA A 36 -7.35 -26.08 -18.32
C ALA A 36 -8.29 -25.17 -17.50
N LEU A 37 -8.08 -23.85 -17.54
CA LEU A 37 -8.81 -22.85 -16.76
C LEU A 37 -10.25 -22.69 -17.25
N TRP A 38 -10.45 -22.42 -18.54
CA TRP A 38 -11.77 -22.03 -19.02
C TRP A 38 -12.83 -23.14 -18.87
N PRO A 39 -12.55 -24.45 -19.03
CA PRO A 39 -13.56 -25.49 -18.79
C PRO A 39 -13.94 -25.59 -17.31
N LEU A 40 -12.98 -25.44 -16.40
CA LEU A 40 -13.21 -25.46 -14.96
C LEU A 40 -13.98 -24.22 -14.48
N GLN A 41 -13.63 -23.04 -15.01
CA GLN A 41 -14.40 -21.82 -14.76
C GLN A 41 -15.82 -21.96 -15.29
N LEU A 42 -16.01 -22.52 -16.49
CA LEU A 42 -17.32 -22.74 -17.07
C LEU A 42 -18.18 -23.71 -16.23
N ASP A 43 -17.58 -24.77 -15.69
CA ASP A 43 -18.24 -25.68 -14.76
C ASP A 43 -18.68 -24.98 -13.46
N ALA A 44 -17.80 -24.16 -12.88
CA ALA A 44 -18.13 -23.37 -11.70
C ALA A 44 -19.25 -22.33 -11.96
N LEU A 45 -19.22 -21.66 -13.12
CA LEU A 45 -20.30 -20.74 -13.53
C LEU A 45 -21.62 -21.51 -13.74
N SER A 46 -21.57 -22.73 -14.28
CA SER A 46 -22.76 -23.59 -14.40
C SER A 46 -23.37 -23.88 -13.02
N THR A 47 -22.55 -24.15 -12.00
CA THR A 47 -23.02 -24.30 -10.61
C THR A 47 -23.66 -23.00 -10.11
N HIS A 48 -23.08 -21.84 -10.41
CA HIS A 48 -23.63 -20.53 -10.02
C HIS A 48 -25.02 -20.27 -10.61
N THR A 49 -25.27 -20.69 -11.85
CA THR A 49 -26.59 -20.52 -12.49
C THR A 49 -27.71 -21.31 -11.83
N GLN A 50 -27.40 -22.29 -10.99
CA GLN A 50 -28.41 -23.07 -10.25
C GLN A 50 -29.04 -22.25 -9.09
N LEU A 51 -28.46 -21.10 -8.74
CA LEU A 51 -29.04 -20.17 -7.77
C LEU A 51 -30.24 -19.42 -8.38
N PRO A 52 -31.29 -19.11 -7.58
CA PRO A 52 -32.48 -18.38 -8.06
C PRO A 52 -32.20 -17.05 -8.77
N ALA A 53 -31.09 -16.38 -8.46
CA ALA A 53 -30.64 -15.14 -9.09
C ALA A 53 -29.32 -15.29 -9.89
N GLY A 54 -28.74 -16.49 -9.97
CA GLY A 54 -27.38 -16.69 -10.49
C GLY A 54 -27.24 -16.34 -11.97
N GLY A 55 -28.22 -16.71 -12.80
CA GLY A 55 -28.21 -16.39 -14.23
C GLY A 55 -28.29 -14.89 -14.53
N GLN A 56 -29.02 -14.11 -13.72
CA GLN A 56 -29.09 -12.65 -13.86
C GLN A 56 -27.81 -11.98 -13.36
N GLN A 57 -27.26 -12.43 -12.24
CA GLN A 57 -25.98 -11.94 -11.73
C GLN A 57 -24.84 -12.15 -12.73
N LEU A 58 -24.82 -13.30 -13.42
CA LEU A 58 -23.86 -13.58 -14.48
C LEU A 58 -24.02 -12.61 -15.65
N LEU A 59 -25.26 -12.31 -16.03
CA LEU A 59 -25.55 -11.38 -17.12
C LEU A 59 -25.13 -9.95 -16.75
N ASP A 60 -25.49 -9.49 -15.55
CA ASP A 60 -25.12 -8.16 -15.04
C ASP A 60 -23.59 -8.00 -14.98
N LEU A 61 -22.89 -8.98 -14.41
CA LEU A 61 -21.42 -8.98 -14.35
C LEU A 61 -20.79 -9.04 -15.74
N ALA A 62 -21.34 -9.84 -16.67
CA ALA A 62 -20.84 -9.88 -18.04
C ALA A 62 -21.04 -8.54 -18.77
N THR A 63 -22.13 -7.81 -18.49
CA THR A 63 -22.35 -6.46 -19.04
C THR A 63 -21.45 -5.40 -18.42
N SER A 64 -20.93 -5.63 -17.21
CA SER A 64 -20.00 -4.73 -16.52
C SER A 64 -18.56 -4.81 -17.04
N VAL A 65 -18.23 -5.83 -17.83
CA VAL A 65 -16.89 -5.99 -18.44
C VAL A 65 -16.68 -4.90 -19.50
N PRO A 66 -15.68 -4.01 -19.35
CA PRO A 66 -15.46 -2.92 -20.29
C PRO A 66 -14.94 -3.40 -21.66
N GLY A 67 -15.31 -2.70 -22.74
CA GLY A 67 -14.71 -2.79 -24.08
C GLY A 67 -15.53 -3.48 -25.20
N GLY A 68 -15.05 -3.33 -26.45
CA GLY A 68 -15.66 -3.83 -27.72
C GLY A 68 -15.39 -5.31 -28.00
N ALA A 69 -15.26 -5.77 -29.26
CA ALA A 69 -14.88 -7.17 -29.53
C ALA A 69 -13.56 -7.57 -28.83
N ILE A 70 -13.35 -8.84 -28.51
CA ILE A 70 -12.17 -9.31 -27.74
C ILE A 70 -10.85 -8.94 -28.42
N ASP A 71 -10.79 -9.04 -29.75
CA ASP A 71 -9.58 -8.67 -30.50
C ASP A 71 -9.21 -7.19 -30.26
N THR A 72 -10.20 -6.31 -30.35
CA THR A 72 -10.01 -4.87 -30.09
C THR A 72 -9.73 -4.55 -28.62
N LEU A 73 -10.20 -5.41 -27.71
CA LEU A 73 -9.97 -5.27 -26.28
C LEU A 73 -8.50 -5.57 -25.98
N LEU A 74 -7.97 -6.69 -26.45
CA LEU A 74 -6.63 -7.16 -26.13
C LEU A 74 -5.53 -6.32 -26.78
N GLU A 75 -5.83 -5.61 -27.87
CA GLU A 75 -4.91 -4.68 -28.53
C GLU A 75 -4.83 -3.29 -27.86
N ARG A 76 -5.79 -2.93 -27.01
CA ARG A 76 -5.84 -1.60 -26.38
C ARG A 76 -4.85 -1.49 -25.21
N PRO A 77 -4.00 -0.45 -25.13
CA PRO A 77 -3.14 -0.24 -23.97
C PRO A 77 -3.94 -0.14 -22.67
N GLY A 78 -3.50 -0.85 -21.63
CA GLY A 78 -4.12 -0.85 -20.29
C GLY A 78 -5.43 -1.63 -20.14
N SER A 79 -5.95 -2.26 -21.20
CA SER A 79 -7.19 -3.05 -21.12
C SER A 79 -7.03 -4.34 -20.29
N LEU A 80 -5.82 -4.90 -20.25
CA LEU A 80 -5.52 -6.09 -19.45
C LEU A 80 -5.55 -5.78 -17.94
N ASP A 81 -5.09 -4.59 -17.54
CA ASP A 81 -5.21 -4.13 -16.15
C ASP A 81 -6.67 -3.90 -15.75
N ASP A 82 -7.47 -3.33 -16.66
CA ASP A 82 -8.91 -3.15 -16.44
C ASP A 82 -9.63 -4.50 -16.33
N LEU A 83 -9.30 -5.46 -17.20
CA LEU A 83 -9.82 -6.83 -17.14
C LEU A 83 -9.44 -7.53 -15.85
N GLU A 84 -8.18 -7.42 -15.43
CA GLU A 84 -7.70 -8.03 -14.19
C GLU A 84 -8.47 -7.50 -12.98
N LYS A 85 -8.68 -6.17 -12.90
CA LYS A 85 -9.50 -5.57 -11.83
C LYS A 85 -10.92 -6.12 -11.82
N VAL A 86 -11.56 -6.26 -12.98
CA VAL A 86 -12.90 -6.85 -13.09
C VAL A 86 -12.87 -8.31 -12.64
N GLY A 87 -11.90 -9.10 -13.09
CA GLY A 87 -11.74 -10.50 -12.68
C GLY A 87 -11.52 -10.67 -11.18
N VAL A 88 -10.70 -9.82 -10.56
CA VAL A 88 -10.47 -9.80 -9.11
C VAL A 88 -11.77 -9.53 -8.34
N SER A 89 -12.63 -8.65 -8.86
CA SER A 89 -13.94 -8.36 -8.24
C SER A 89 -15.00 -9.44 -8.50
N ALA A 90 -14.95 -10.08 -9.66
CA ALA A 90 -15.95 -11.07 -10.10
C ALA A 90 -15.68 -12.48 -9.55
N ALA A 91 -14.41 -12.86 -9.38
CA ALA A 91 -14.05 -14.22 -8.94
C ALA A 91 -14.63 -14.59 -7.56
N PRO A 92 -14.60 -13.73 -6.52
CA PRO A 92 -15.23 -14.06 -5.24
C PRO A 92 -16.75 -14.22 -5.33
N VAL A 93 -17.40 -13.49 -6.23
CA VAL A 93 -18.87 -13.50 -6.40
C VAL A 93 -19.33 -14.71 -7.19
N LEU A 94 -18.61 -15.08 -8.24
CA LEU A 94 -19.02 -16.12 -9.19
C LEU A 94 -18.40 -17.49 -8.90
N LEU A 95 -17.16 -17.51 -8.42
CA LEU A 95 -16.41 -18.74 -8.17
C LEU A 95 -16.25 -19.01 -6.67
N GLY A 96 -16.22 -17.96 -5.83
CA GLY A 96 -16.02 -18.10 -4.39
C GLY A 96 -14.74 -18.88 -4.07
N SER A 97 -14.83 -19.82 -3.13
CA SER A 97 -13.70 -20.71 -2.79
C SER A 97 -13.30 -21.67 -3.93
N ASN A 98 -14.15 -21.86 -4.95
CA ASN A 98 -13.82 -22.72 -6.08
C ASN A 98 -12.67 -22.12 -6.90
N ALA A 99 -12.47 -20.80 -6.90
CA ALA A 99 -11.36 -20.15 -7.59
C ALA A 99 -10.00 -20.64 -7.06
N ASP A 100 -9.84 -20.70 -5.74
CA ASP A 100 -8.59 -21.17 -5.11
C ASP A 100 -8.33 -22.64 -5.42
N THR A 101 -9.38 -23.47 -5.39
CA THR A 101 -9.29 -24.90 -5.77
C THR A 101 -8.86 -25.07 -7.22
N ILE A 102 -9.51 -24.35 -8.16
CA ILE A 102 -9.17 -24.41 -9.59
C ILE A 102 -7.71 -23.99 -9.80
N ASN A 103 -7.31 -22.83 -9.27
CA ASN A 103 -5.99 -22.28 -9.47
C ASN A 103 -4.89 -23.16 -8.86
N GLY A 104 -5.10 -23.68 -7.64
CA GLY A 104 -4.16 -24.56 -6.96
C GLY A 104 -3.96 -25.90 -7.67
N GLN A 105 -5.05 -26.50 -8.15
CA GLN A 105 -4.99 -27.78 -8.87
C GLN A 105 -4.33 -27.64 -10.23
N ILE A 106 -4.59 -26.56 -10.97
CA ILE A 106 -3.91 -26.29 -12.25
C ILE A 106 -2.42 -26.03 -12.03
N ALA A 107 -2.07 -25.20 -11.04
CA ALA A 107 -0.67 -24.91 -10.70
C ALA A 107 0.11 -26.19 -10.35
N GLY A 108 -0.48 -27.07 -9.53
CA GLY A 108 0.13 -28.35 -9.15
C GLY A 108 0.25 -29.34 -10.30
N ASN A 109 -0.82 -29.56 -11.07
CA ASN A 109 -0.82 -30.55 -12.16
C ASN A 109 0.02 -30.14 -13.37
N LEU A 110 0.12 -28.84 -13.66
CA LEU A 110 0.86 -28.33 -14.82
C LEU A 110 2.25 -27.81 -14.47
N ASN A 111 2.65 -27.84 -13.19
CA ASN A 111 3.90 -27.27 -12.69
C ASN A 111 4.09 -25.80 -13.09
N VAL A 112 3.02 -25.01 -12.92
CA VAL A 112 2.97 -23.58 -13.26
C VAL A 112 2.88 -22.77 -11.96
N PRO A 113 3.55 -21.60 -11.83
CA PRO A 113 3.48 -20.79 -10.62
C PRO A 113 2.04 -20.40 -10.26
N SER A 114 1.63 -20.65 -9.01
CA SER A 114 0.26 -20.42 -8.54
C SER A 114 -0.19 -18.97 -8.65
N GLY A 115 0.72 -18.01 -8.40
CA GLY A 115 0.46 -16.59 -8.60
C GLY A 115 0.17 -16.23 -10.06
N ALA A 116 0.85 -16.88 -11.00
CA ALA A 116 0.68 -16.66 -12.43
C ALA A 116 -0.64 -17.28 -12.94
N VAL A 117 -0.99 -18.49 -12.48
CA VAL A 117 -2.30 -19.10 -12.76
C VAL A 117 -3.45 -18.26 -12.20
N THR A 118 -3.27 -17.68 -11.01
CA THR A 118 -4.29 -16.82 -10.39
C THR A 118 -4.53 -15.55 -11.21
N ARG A 119 -3.47 -14.88 -11.67
CA ARG A 119 -3.61 -13.72 -12.57
C ARG A 119 -4.26 -14.12 -13.90
N LEU A 120 -3.83 -15.24 -14.49
CA LEU A 120 -4.42 -15.75 -15.72
C LEU A 120 -5.92 -16.07 -15.54
N SER A 121 -6.32 -16.62 -14.39
CA SER A 121 -7.71 -16.87 -14.01
C SER A 121 -8.53 -15.59 -13.90
N HIS A 122 -7.96 -14.53 -13.31
CA HIS A 122 -8.60 -13.20 -13.25
C HIS A 122 -8.71 -12.53 -14.62
N LEU A 123 -7.84 -12.84 -15.58
CA LEU A 123 -7.97 -12.35 -16.95
C LEU A 123 -8.97 -13.19 -17.77
N SER A 124 -8.95 -14.51 -17.59
CA SER A 124 -9.77 -15.43 -18.38
C SER A 124 -11.25 -15.41 -17.98
N LEU A 125 -11.57 -15.18 -16.70
CA LEU A 125 -12.95 -15.12 -16.21
C LEU A 125 -13.79 -14.02 -16.88
N PRO A 126 -13.38 -12.73 -16.88
CA PRO A 126 -14.15 -11.68 -17.54
C PRO A 126 -14.18 -11.85 -19.07
N LEU A 127 -13.12 -12.40 -19.69
CA LEU A 127 -13.14 -12.78 -21.11
C LEU A 127 -14.19 -13.87 -21.39
N LEU A 128 -14.26 -14.89 -20.53
CA LEU A 128 -15.24 -15.97 -20.62
C LEU A 128 -16.67 -15.43 -20.46
N LEU A 129 -16.91 -14.57 -19.47
CA LEU A 129 -18.22 -13.93 -19.28
C LEU A 129 -18.67 -13.13 -20.50
N LYS A 130 -17.74 -12.40 -21.11
CA LYS A 130 -18.00 -11.63 -22.32
C LYS A 130 -18.32 -12.52 -23.52
N LEU A 131 -17.56 -13.60 -23.72
CA LEU A 131 -17.82 -14.59 -24.77
C LEU A 131 -19.20 -15.25 -24.58
N LEU A 132 -19.54 -15.61 -23.34
CA LEU A 132 -20.85 -16.17 -23.01
C LEU A 132 -21.98 -15.18 -23.31
N LEU A 133 -21.78 -13.90 -23.03
CA LEU A 133 -22.74 -12.84 -23.34
C LEU A 133 -22.91 -12.63 -24.85
N GLU A 134 -21.82 -12.64 -25.60
CA GLU A 134 -21.84 -12.52 -27.06
C GLU A 134 -22.54 -13.71 -27.73
N HIS A 135 -22.24 -14.92 -27.25
CA HIS A 135 -22.92 -16.15 -27.68
C HIS A 135 -24.41 -16.14 -27.29
N ALA A 136 -24.76 -15.66 -26.09
CA ALA A 136 -26.15 -15.54 -25.66
C ALA A 136 -26.93 -14.54 -26.53
N ARG A 137 -26.35 -13.37 -26.82
CA ARG A 137 -26.97 -12.33 -27.66
C ARG A 137 -27.19 -12.80 -29.09
N SER A 138 -26.18 -13.44 -29.69
CA SER A 138 -26.30 -13.97 -31.06
C SER A 138 -27.36 -15.07 -31.19
N ASN A 139 -27.64 -15.81 -30.11
CA ASN A 139 -28.68 -16.85 -30.07
C ASN A 139 -29.97 -16.41 -29.36
N SER A 140 -30.14 -15.12 -29.03
CA SER A 140 -31.30 -14.56 -28.32
C SER A 140 -31.63 -15.27 -26.99
N LEU A 141 -30.62 -15.73 -26.27
CA LEU A 141 -30.75 -16.43 -24.99
C LEU A 141 -30.81 -15.43 -23.83
N GLY A 142 -31.83 -15.56 -22.98
CA GLY A 142 -31.90 -14.87 -21.68
C GLY A 142 -31.16 -15.65 -20.58
N ALA A 143 -31.18 -15.13 -19.35
CA ALA A 143 -30.51 -15.73 -18.19
C ALA A 143 -30.83 -17.22 -17.96
N ALA A 144 -32.10 -17.62 -18.12
CA ALA A 144 -32.52 -19.02 -17.99
C ALA A 144 -32.00 -19.90 -19.14
N GLY A 145 -31.99 -19.37 -20.37
CA GLY A 145 -31.46 -20.07 -21.54
C GLY A 145 -29.94 -20.28 -21.44
N LEU A 146 -29.21 -19.30 -20.93
CA LEU A 146 -27.78 -19.42 -20.66
C LEU A 146 -27.48 -20.46 -19.58
N GLY A 147 -28.26 -20.49 -18.49
CA GLY A 147 -28.13 -21.53 -17.46
C GLY A 147 -28.38 -22.94 -17.99
N ALA A 148 -29.43 -23.11 -18.80
CA ALA A 148 -29.72 -24.40 -19.45
C ALA A 148 -28.61 -24.82 -20.42
N LEU A 149 -28.07 -23.87 -21.20
CA LEU A 149 -26.95 -24.10 -22.09
C LEU A 149 -25.70 -24.56 -21.33
N LEU A 150 -25.31 -23.84 -20.28
CA LEU A 150 -24.15 -24.18 -19.44
C LEU A 150 -24.30 -25.57 -18.81
N LEU A 151 -25.50 -25.93 -18.35
CA LEU A 151 -25.78 -27.24 -17.78
C LEU A 151 -25.71 -28.36 -18.83
N SER A 152 -26.13 -28.08 -20.07
CA SER A 152 -26.06 -29.03 -21.19
C SER A 152 -24.64 -29.36 -21.62
N VAL A 153 -23.73 -28.39 -21.50
CA VAL A 153 -22.32 -28.51 -21.91
C VAL A 153 -21.45 -29.18 -20.85
N ARG A 154 -21.88 -29.16 -19.58
CA ARG A 154 -21.17 -29.71 -18.42
C ARG A 154 -20.54 -31.11 -18.62
N PRO A 155 -21.25 -32.11 -19.19
CA PRO A 155 -20.70 -33.46 -19.37
C PRO A 155 -19.52 -33.53 -20.35
N GLN A 156 -19.41 -32.56 -21.25
CA GLN A 156 -18.38 -32.51 -22.28
C GLN A 156 -17.09 -31.86 -21.79
N LEU A 157 -17.14 -31.10 -20.69
CA LEU A 157 -15.99 -30.36 -20.14
C LEU A 157 -14.87 -31.27 -19.64
N GLY A 158 -15.21 -32.43 -19.07
CA GLY A 158 -14.22 -33.39 -18.56
C GLY A 158 -13.30 -33.93 -19.65
N ALA A 159 -13.80 -34.06 -20.89
CA ALA A 159 -13.01 -34.56 -22.03
C ALA A 159 -11.99 -33.52 -22.56
N LEU A 160 -12.15 -32.25 -22.19
CA LEU A 160 -11.26 -31.16 -22.61
C LEU A 160 -10.09 -30.95 -21.65
N LEU A 161 -10.13 -31.57 -20.47
CA LEU A 161 -9.16 -31.36 -19.41
C LEU A 161 -8.05 -32.42 -19.42
N PRO A 162 -6.82 -32.04 -19.01
CA PRO A 162 -5.75 -33.00 -18.74
C PRO A 162 -6.16 -34.05 -17.69
N VAL A 163 -5.56 -35.24 -17.81
CA VAL A 163 -5.70 -36.32 -16.83
C VAL A 163 -5.29 -35.81 -15.46
N GLY A 164 -6.19 -35.84 -14.48
CA GLY A 164 -6.01 -35.27 -13.13
C GLY A 164 -6.92 -34.08 -12.81
N LEU A 165 -7.28 -33.27 -13.81
CA LEU A 165 -8.17 -32.12 -13.63
C LEU A 165 -9.63 -32.43 -13.95
N ALA A 166 -9.89 -33.43 -14.80
CA ALA A 166 -11.25 -33.83 -15.16
C ALA A 166 -12.11 -34.23 -13.95
N ALA A 167 -11.49 -34.75 -12.88
CA ALA A 167 -12.18 -35.14 -11.65
C ALA A 167 -12.77 -33.94 -10.86
N LEU A 168 -12.37 -32.71 -11.18
CA LEU A 168 -12.91 -31.50 -10.55
C LEU A 168 -14.28 -31.10 -11.10
N ILE A 169 -14.63 -31.53 -12.32
CA ILE A 169 -15.91 -31.21 -12.94
C ILE A 169 -17.06 -31.78 -12.11
N GLY A 170 -18.02 -30.91 -11.76
CA GLY A 170 -19.16 -31.27 -10.93
C GLY A 170 -18.86 -31.35 -9.43
N GLY A 171 -17.61 -31.11 -9.01
CA GLY A 171 -17.19 -31.09 -7.60
C GLY A 171 -17.28 -29.73 -6.91
N PHE A 172 -17.69 -28.68 -7.63
CA PHE A 172 -17.73 -27.31 -7.11
C PHE A 172 -18.97 -27.03 -6.26
N ASN A 173 -18.76 -26.35 -5.14
CA ASN A 173 -19.83 -25.94 -4.23
C ASN A 173 -20.58 -24.71 -4.78
N THR A 174 -21.88 -24.60 -4.47
CA THR A 174 -22.64 -23.38 -4.74
C THR A 174 -22.07 -22.21 -3.94
N VAL A 175 -21.81 -21.09 -4.60
CA VAL A 175 -21.34 -19.87 -3.93
C VAL A 175 -22.51 -19.29 -3.14
N LYS A 176 -22.42 -19.31 -1.81
CA LYS A 176 -23.43 -18.66 -0.96
C LYS A 176 -23.41 -17.16 -1.28
N PRO A 177 -24.53 -16.53 -1.69
CA PRO A 177 -24.53 -15.09 -1.90
C PRO A 177 -24.10 -14.43 -0.59
N ALA A 178 -23.05 -13.62 -0.67
CA ALA A 178 -22.68 -12.72 0.42
C ALA A 178 -23.94 -11.90 0.71
N GLN A 179 -24.57 -12.18 1.85
CA GLN A 179 -25.77 -11.48 2.27
C GLN A 179 -25.35 -10.01 2.37
N ALA A 180 -25.89 -9.19 1.46
CA ALA A 180 -25.68 -7.75 1.50
C ALA A 180 -25.92 -7.32 2.94
N ALA A 181 -24.90 -6.71 3.56
CA ALA A 181 -25.05 -6.11 4.87
C ALA A 181 -26.30 -5.24 4.80
N GLN A 182 -27.36 -5.63 5.51
CA GLN A 182 -28.53 -4.78 5.64
C GLN A 182 -28.01 -3.43 6.14
N PRO A 183 -28.35 -2.31 5.49
CA PRO A 183 -27.94 -1.01 5.97
C PRO A 183 -28.46 -0.89 7.40
N THR A 184 -27.52 -0.74 8.33
CA THR A 184 -27.81 -0.46 9.73
C THR A 184 -28.80 0.70 9.73
N ALA A 185 -30.01 0.47 10.25
CA ALA A 185 -31.03 1.49 10.34
C ALA A 185 -30.40 2.73 10.99
N ALA A 186 -30.44 3.86 10.27
CA ALA A 186 -30.06 5.15 10.82
C ALA A 186 -30.82 5.36 12.13
N PRO A 187 -30.19 5.89 13.19
CA PRO A 187 -30.90 6.20 14.42
C PRO A 187 -32.00 7.20 14.06
N SER A 188 -33.23 6.87 14.42
CA SER A 188 -34.39 7.75 14.25
C SER A 188 -34.10 9.06 14.98
N GLU A 189 -33.91 10.15 14.23
CA GLU A 189 -33.93 11.50 14.78
C GLU A 189 -35.29 11.74 15.43
N GLU A 190 -35.30 11.73 16.75
CA GLU A 190 -36.42 12.16 17.56
C GLU A 190 -36.63 13.65 17.31
N ARG A 191 -37.66 13.95 16.50
CA ARG A 191 -38.09 15.28 16.14
C ARG A 191 -38.54 16.05 17.39
N ARG A 192 -37.61 16.71 18.08
CA ARG A 192 -37.94 17.69 19.13
C ARG A 192 -38.51 18.96 18.49
N ARG A 193 -39.84 19.06 18.49
CA ARG A 193 -40.56 20.31 18.26
C ARG A 193 -40.28 21.30 19.40
N GLY A 194 -39.84 22.50 19.02
CA GLY A 194 -40.20 23.77 19.66
C GLY A 194 -39.35 24.26 20.84
N ALA A 195 -38.42 25.19 20.55
CA ALA A 195 -38.06 26.33 21.43
C ALA A 195 -37.04 27.26 20.72
N GLY A 196 -37.39 27.76 19.54
CA GLY A 196 -36.60 28.77 18.82
C GLY A 196 -37.01 30.18 19.25
N TRP A 197 -36.23 30.81 20.14
CA TRP A 197 -36.11 32.28 20.28
C TRP A 197 -34.95 32.70 21.21
N LEU A 198 -34.41 31.85 22.10
CA LEU A 198 -33.51 32.35 23.16
C LEU A 198 -32.01 32.42 22.84
N TRP A 199 -31.56 32.00 21.65
CA TRP A 199 -30.13 31.97 21.28
C TRP A 199 -29.67 33.10 20.35
N ALA A 200 -30.57 34.00 19.94
CA ALA A 200 -30.21 35.13 19.05
C ALA A 200 -29.50 36.29 19.77
N ILE A 201 -29.59 36.37 21.10
CA ILE A 201 -29.05 37.47 21.92
C ILE A 201 -27.51 37.37 22.13
N PRO A 202 -26.90 36.21 22.45
CA PRO A 202 -25.45 36.13 22.62
C PRO A 202 -24.67 36.27 21.31
N LEU A 203 -25.26 35.90 20.16
CA LEU A 203 -24.60 35.97 18.85
C LEU A 203 -24.47 37.42 18.33
N ALA A 204 -25.46 38.28 18.63
CA ALA A 204 -25.43 39.70 18.28
C ALA A 204 -24.45 40.50 19.15
N ALA A 205 -24.28 40.12 20.42
CA ALA A 205 -23.30 40.73 21.32
C ALA A 205 -21.85 40.41 20.92
N LEU A 206 -21.60 39.19 20.44
CA LEU A 206 -20.27 38.77 19.95
C LEU A 206 -19.87 39.47 18.65
N LEU A 207 -20.82 39.75 17.76
CA LEU A 207 -20.56 40.49 16.52
C LEU A 207 -20.28 41.98 16.75
N LEU A 208 -20.92 42.61 17.75
CA LEU A 208 -20.64 44.00 18.13
C LEU A 208 -19.30 44.15 18.87
N ALA A 209 -18.90 43.18 19.69
CA ALA A 209 -17.60 43.16 20.35
C ALA A 209 -16.43 42.95 19.35
N GLY A 210 -16.63 42.09 18.35
CA GLY A 210 -15.64 41.88 17.28
C GLY A 210 -15.42 43.12 16.40
N GLY A 211 -16.48 43.87 16.09
CA GLY A 211 -16.40 45.11 15.31
C GLY A 211 -15.65 46.24 16.02
N TYR A 212 -15.76 46.33 17.36
CA TYR A 212 -15.08 47.37 18.15
C TYR A 212 -13.57 47.11 18.28
N PHE A 213 -13.14 45.84 18.29
CA PHE A 213 -11.74 45.47 18.42
C PHE A 213 -10.93 45.70 17.13
N LEU A 214 -11.54 45.50 15.97
CA LEU A 214 -10.91 45.71 14.65
C LEU A 214 -10.79 47.19 14.26
N ALA A 215 -11.69 48.06 14.77
CA ALA A 215 -11.62 49.51 14.52
C ALA A 215 -10.54 50.23 15.34
N ASN A 216 -10.04 49.63 16.44
CA ASN A 216 -9.12 50.28 17.37
C ASN A 216 -7.63 49.88 17.21
N GLN A 217 -7.29 48.96 16.30
CA GLN A 217 -5.90 48.55 16.06
C GLN A 217 -5.12 49.45 15.09
N ASN A 218 -5.78 50.38 14.39
CA ASN A 218 -5.15 51.26 13.41
C ASN A 218 -4.65 52.62 13.95
N ARG A 219 -4.47 52.76 15.27
CA ARG A 219 -3.84 53.95 15.86
C ARG A 219 -2.80 53.53 16.90
N LYS A 220 -1.54 53.41 16.45
CA LYS A 220 -0.33 53.89 17.15
C LYS A 220 0.91 53.39 16.41
N THR A 221 1.44 54.28 15.57
CA THR A 221 2.84 54.25 15.16
C THR A 221 3.65 55.11 16.13
N SER A 222 4.87 54.65 16.42
CA SER A 222 6.09 55.45 16.70
C SER A 222 6.61 55.56 18.14
N MET A 223 7.93 55.37 18.22
CA MET A 223 8.91 55.70 19.30
C MET A 223 8.88 54.75 20.51
N GLU A 224 9.97 54.22 21.06
CA GLU A 224 11.32 54.76 21.23
C GLU A 224 12.34 53.66 21.63
N THR A 225 13.61 53.99 21.41
CA THR A 225 14.91 53.39 21.73
C THR A 225 15.05 52.68 23.09
N GLY A 226 15.75 51.53 23.10
CA GLY A 226 16.29 50.90 24.31
C GLY A 226 17.19 49.70 23.98
N ALA A 227 18.51 49.90 24.06
CA ALA A 227 19.54 48.91 23.74
C ALA A 227 19.74 47.85 24.84
N SER A 228 20.07 46.62 24.44
CA SER A 228 20.84 45.66 25.24
C SER A 228 21.35 44.50 24.35
N THR A 229 22.59 44.69 23.87
CA THR A 229 23.67 43.70 23.66
C THR A 229 23.36 42.20 23.59
N GLY A 230 23.72 41.59 22.46
CA GLY A 230 23.84 40.13 22.29
C GLY A 230 24.25 39.74 20.87
N THR A 231 25.48 40.09 20.50
CA THR A 231 26.34 39.55 19.42
C THR A 231 25.73 39.30 18.03
N ASP A 232 26.17 40.18 17.13
CA ASP A 232 26.15 40.11 15.67
C ASP A 232 26.63 38.75 15.10
N MET A 233 25.79 38.14 14.27
CA MET A 233 26.23 37.48 13.03
C MET A 233 25.26 37.87 11.92
N ALA A 234 25.50 39.04 11.33
CA ALA A 234 25.06 39.36 9.99
C ALA A 234 25.65 38.35 8.99
N ALA A 235 24.86 37.35 8.62
CA ALA A 235 24.95 36.74 7.30
C ALA A 235 23.89 37.42 6.42
N THR A 236 24.34 38.07 5.36
CA THR A 236 23.50 38.58 4.26
C THR A 236 22.74 37.41 3.61
N ASN A 237 21.62 36.99 4.19
CA ASN A 237 20.72 36.02 3.55
C ASN A 237 19.91 36.76 2.48
N ALA A 238 20.53 37.02 1.33
CA ALA A 238 19.83 37.37 0.11
C ALA A 238 18.80 36.26 -0.18
N PHE A 239 17.55 36.66 -0.40
CA PHE A 239 16.46 35.73 -0.65
C PHE A 239 16.78 34.82 -1.85
N ASN A 240 16.78 33.50 -1.65
CA ASN A 240 17.09 32.54 -2.70
C ASN A 240 16.32 31.22 -2.51
N VAL A 241 15.97 30.57 -3.62
CA VAL A 241 15.45 29.20 -3.63
C VAL A 241 16.63 28.24 -3.75
N THR A 242 16.81 27.37 -2.76
CA THR A 242 17.93 26.41 -2.73
C THR A 242 17.54 25.04 -3.27
N GLU A 243 16.26 24.67 -3.18
CA GLU A 243 15.74 23.43 -3.75
C GLU A 243 14.30 23.63 -4.25
N PRO A 244 13.91 23.01 -5.38
CA PRO A 244 14.77 22.30 -6.33
C PRO A 244 15.69 23.26 -7.10
N GLN A 245 16.78 22.73 -7.66
CA GLN A 245 17.69 23.51 -8.52
C GLN A 245 16.97 23.95 -9.80
N ALA A 246 17.34 25.12 -10.34
CA ALA A 246 16.74 25.62 -11.58
C ALA A 246 16.94 24.61 -12.72
N ASN A 247 15.85 24.34 -13.47
CA ASN A 247 15.76 23.34 -14.54
C ASN A 247 15.84 21.87 -14.09
N ALA A 248 15.65 21.56 -12.81
CA ALA A 248 15.59 20.18 -12.34
C ALA A 248 14.39 19.42 -12.93
N ALA A 249 14.62 18.17 -13.34
CA ALA A 249 13.58 17.23 -13.71
C ALA A 249 13.03 16.58 -12.43
N LEU A 250 11.75 16.83 -12.14
CA LEU A 250 11.06 16.28 -10.97
C LEU A 250 9.93 15.35 -11.42
N PRO A 251 9.62 14.29 -10.65
CA PRO A 251 8.44 13.47 -10.92
C PRO A 251 7.16 14.33 -10.78
N ALA A 252 6.08 13.95 -11.47
CA ALA A 252 4.76 14.57 -11.32
C ALA A 252 4.11 14.13 -9.98
N ALA A 253 4.79 14.41 -8.88
CA ALA A 253 4.42 14.08 -7.52
C ALA A 253 4.64 15.32 -6.64
N SER A 254 4.02 15.36 -5.47
CA SER A 254 4.20 16.44 -4.50
C SER A 254 5.67 16.54 -4.08
N PHE A 255 6.20 17.75 -4.03
CA PHE A 255 7.60 18.01 -3.72
C PHE A 255 7.72 19.21 -2.79
N SER A 256 8.82 19.28 -2.04
CA SER A 256 9.09 20.42 -1.14
C SER A 256 10.01 21.43 -1.84
N MET A 257 9.62 22.70 -1.84
CA MET A 257 10.43 23.81 -2.27
C MET A 257 11.06 24.47 -1.03
N ARG A 258 12.38 24.69 -1.06
CA ARG A 258 13.15 25.24 0.05
C ARG A 258 13.99 26.42 -0.39
N GLY A 259 14.26 27.30 0.55
CA GLY A 259 15.17 28.41 0.32
C GLY A 259 15.63 29.09 1.58
N VAL A 260 16.34 30.19 1.38
CA VAL A 260 16.79 31.11 2.43
C VAL A 260 16.13 32.47 2.24
N GLY A 261 15.87 33.16 3.35
CA GLY A 261 15.25 34.47 3.36
C GLY A 261 15.48 35.18 4.69
N LYS A 262 14.91 36.39 4.83
CA LYS A 262 14.96 37.12 6.09
C LYS A 262 13.99 36.50 7.09
N ALA A 263 14.49 36.15 8.27
CA ALA A 263 13.71 35.56 9.35
C ALA A 263 12.45 36.38 9.67
N GLY A 264 11.32 35.68 9.85
CA GLY A 264 10.03 36.30 10.16
C GLY A 264 9.25 36.84 8.95
N GLN A 265 9.80 36.79 7.73
CA GLN A 265 9.04 37.11 6.52
C GLN A 265 8.20 35.92 6.03
N THR A 266 7.21 36.21 5.18
CA THR A 266 6.41 35.20 4.49
C THR A 266 6.85 35.11 3.03
N VAL A 267 6.96 33.89 2.54
CA VAL A 267 7.24 33.54 1.14
C VAL A 267 5.93 33.16 0.47
N SER A 268 5.60 33.79 -0.65
CA SER A 268 4.46 33.46 -1.53
C SER A 268 4.98 32.80 -2.79
N ILE A 269 4.42 31.63 -3.13
CA ILE A 269 4.76 30.83 -4.31
C ILE A 269 3.57 30.87 -5.26
N LYS A 270 3.80 31.35 -6.48
CA LYS A 270 2.80 31.47 -7.53
C LYS A 270 3.19 30.65 -8.76
N GLU A 271 2.19 30.10 -9.42
CA GLU A 271 2.30 29.43 -10.71
C GLU A 271 1.30 30.08 -11.67
N ALA A 272 1.78 30.56 -12.83
CA ALA A 272 0.99 31.33 -13.79
C ALA A 272 0.18 32.50 -13.17
N GLY A 273 0.72 33.15 -12.13
CA GLY A 273 0.10 34.27 -11.41
C GLY A 273 -0.89 33.88 -10.31
N ARG A 274 -1.20 32.59 -10.13
CA ARG A 274 -2.05 32.08 -9.05
C ARG A 274 -1.20 31.60 -7.87
N GLU A 275 -1.53 32.03 -6.66
CA GLU A 275 -0.85 31.56 -5.45
C GLU A 275 -1.21 30.09 -5.16
N ILE A 276 -0.17 29.26 -5.01
CA ILE A 276 -0.27 27.81 -4.81
C ILE A 276 0.33 27.36 -3.47
N GLY A 277 1.07 28.23 -2.79
CA GLY A 277 1.63 27.93 -1.48
C GLY A 277 2.22 29.16 -0.80
N THR A 278 2.25 29.12 0.54
CA THR A 278 2.89 30.13 1.38
C THR A 278 3.70 29.47 2.48
N ALA A 279 4.86 30.02 2.82
CA ALA A 279 5.69 29.53 3.92
C ALA A 279 6.28 30.68 4.73
N ALA A 280 6.40 30.52 6.05
CA ALA A 280 7.12 31.46 6.89
C ALA A 280 8.62 31.15 6.88
N VAL A 281 9.46 32.18 6.85
CA VAL A 281 10.90 32.03 7.04
C VAL A 281 11.19 31.91 8.53
N GLY A 282 11.76 30.77 8.93
CA GLY A 282 12.15 30.49 10.30
C GLY A 282 13.21 31.47 10.83
N GLN A 283 13.42 31.46 12.14
CA GLN A 283 14.45 32.29 12.78
C GLN A 283 15.88 31.90 12.35
N ASP A 284 16.04 30.70 11.80
CA ASP A 284 17.25 30.19 11.16
C ASP A 284 17.45 30.71 9.72
N GLY A 285 16.55 31.56 9.22
CA GLY A 285 16.60 32.14 7.89
C GLY A 285 16.22 31.16 6.77
N LYS A 286 15.69 29.98 7.09
CA LYS A 286 15.27 28.97 6.11
C LYS A 286 13.75 28.91 5.99
N TRP A 287 13.27 28.54 4.81
CA TRP A 287 11.86 28.27 4.58
C TRP A 287 11.67 26.99 3.78
N SER A 288 10.53 26.33 3.99
CA SER A 288 10.14 25.12 3.28
C SER A 288 8.64 25.18 3.01
N ALA A 289 8.23 24.88 1.78
CA ALA A 289 6.84 24.85 1.36
C ALA A 289 6.57 23.55 0.60
N GLU A 290 5.51 22.82 0.96
CA GLU A 290 5.07 21.68 0.18
C GLU A 290 4.23 22.12 -1.01
N ILE A 291 4.67 21.73 -2.21
CA ILE A 291 3.97 21.96 -3.47
C ILE A 291 3.26 20.66 -3.85
N THR A 292 1.94 20.76 -4.06
CA THR A 292 1.13 19.62 -4.53
C THR A 292 1.60 19.20 -5.93
N ALA A 293 1.45 17.92 -6.26
CA ALA A 293 1.92 17.34 -7.51
C ALA A 293 1.53 18.20 -8.74
N PRO A 294 2.50 18.80 -9.46
CA PRO A 294 2.21 19.57 -10.66
C PRO A 294 1.82 18.63 -11.81
N THR A 295 1.09 19.15 -12.80
CA THR A 295 0.77 18.37 -14.01
C THR A 295 2.03 18.01 -14.78
N SER A 296 2.01 16.99 -15.63
CA SER A 296 3.19 16.66 -16.46
C SER A 296 3.44 17.78 -17.49
N GLY A 297 4.64 18.37 -17.51
CA GLY A 297 4.99 19.51 -18.36
C GLY A 297 6.06 20.44 -17.77
N GLU A 298 6.41 21.51 -18.50
CA GLU A 298 7.26 22.58 -17.98
C GLU A 298 6.44 23.56 -17.13
N HIS A 299 6.95 23.88 -15.95
CA HIS A 299 6.30 24.79 -15.00
C HIS A 299 7.24 25.92 -14.59
N THR A 300 6.71 27.13 -14.50
CA THR A 300 7.43 28.31 -14.01
C THR A 300 6.78 28.81 -12.72
N TYR A 301 7.55 28.75 -11.63
CA TYR A 301 7.16 29.25 -10.33
C TYR A 301 7.78 30.62 -10.09
N GLU A 302 6.96 31.55 -9.60
CA GLU A 302 7.39 32.85 -9.10
C GLU A 302 7.32 32.81 -7.58
N VAL A 303 8.47 33.01 -6.94
CA VAL A 303 8.60 32.99 -5.48
C VAL A 303 8.95 34.40 -5.02
N SER A 304 8.14 34.95 -4.12
CA SER A 304 8.30 36.32 -3.62
C SER A 304 8.35 36.38 -2.10
N SER A 305 9.18 37.26 -1.55
CA SER A 305 9.25 37.54 -0.12
C SER A 305 9.53 39.03 0.10
N GLY A 306 8.50 39.79 0.50
CA GLY A 306 8.59 41.25 0.60
C GLY A 306 8.77 41.91 -0.79
N SER A 307 9.88 42.63 -0.98
CA SER A 307 10.26 43.24 -2.27
C SER A 307 11.12 42.34 -3.16
N ASP A 308 11.56 41.19 -2.65
CA ASP A 308 12.48 40.29 -3.34
C ASP A 308 11.68 39.22 -4.12
N THR A 309 12.07 38.98 -5.38
CA THR A 309 11.38 38.04 -6.28
C THR A 309 12.39 37.14 -6.99
N ALA A 310 12.11 35.84 -7.07
CA ALA A 310 12.88 34.83 -7.78
C ALA A 310 11.97 34.01 -8.70
N GLN A 311 12.45 33.64 -9.88
CA GLN A 311 11.73 32.75 -10.81
C GLN A 311 12.45 31.41 -10.94
N LEU A 312 11.71 30.32 -10.78
CA LEU A 312 12.20 28.95 -10.87
C LEU A 312 11.46 28.20 -11.97
N ARG A 313 12.20 27.68 -12.95
CA ARG A 313 11.67 26.78 -13.98
C ARG A 313 11.97 25.34 -13.59
N ILE A 314 10.97 24.46 -13.64
CA ILE A 314 11.14 23.01 -13.44
C ILE A 314 10.40 22.25 -14.53
N LYS A 315 10.83 21.02 -14.79
CA LYS A 315 10.15 20.11 -15.73
C LYS A 315 9.58 18.93 -14.95
N ALA A 316 8.26 18.87 -14.84
CA ALA A 316 7.55 17.80 -14.16
C ALA A 316 7.18 16.68 -15.14
N GLY A 317 7.40 15.41 -14.77
CA GLY A 317 6.89 14.26 -15.51
C GLY A 317 7.83 13.62 -16.54
N ALA A 318 9.15 13.67 -16.33
CA ALA A 318 10.05 12.79 -17.06
C ALA A 318 9.83 11.34 -16.62
N ALA A 319 9.24 10.52 -17.48
CA ALA A 319 9.15 9.07 -17.30
C ALA A 319 10.56 8.45 -17.33
N ASN A 320 10.84 7.49 -16.44
CA ASN A 320 12.06 6.71 -16.49
C ASN A 320 12.20 6.03 -17.86
N GLY A 321 13.17 6.49 -18.65
CA GLY A 321 13.52 5.89 -19.92
C GLY A 321 14.66 6.65 -20.62
N ALA A 322 15.73 5.91 -20.91
CA ALA A 322 16.90 6.25 -21.71
C ALA A 322 18.09 6.90 -20.99
N ALA A 323 19.23 6.24 -21.17
CA ALA A 323 20.57 6.66 -20.80
C ALA A 323 20.85 8.10 -21.25
N ALA A 324 21.36 8.92 -20.32
CA ALA A 324 22.19 10.04 -20.68
C ALA A 324 23.62 9.51 -20.86
N GLU A 325 23.92 8.99 -22.04
CA GLU A 325 25.26 9.11 -22.57
C GLU A 325 25.55 10.61 -22.71
N SER A 326 26.51 11.12 -21.94
CA SER A 326 27.20 12.36 -22.25
C SER A 326 28.67 12.03 -22.43
N SER A 327 29.01 11.73 -23.68
CA SER A 327 30.36 11.87 -24.23
C SER A 327 30.86 13.30 -23.99
N ALA A 328 31.96 13.41 -23.26
CA ALA A 328 32.91 14.51 -23.41
C ALA A 328 34.30 13.96 -23.08
N ALA A 329 34.91 13.36 -24.10
CA ALA A 329 36.32 13.03 -24.12
C ALA A 329 37.16 14.31 -24.04
N ALA A 330 38.06 14.36 -23.07
CA ALA A 330 39.30 15.13 -23.15
C ALA A 330 40.41 14.28 -22.53
N THR A 331 41.11 13.51 -23.36
CA THR A 331 42.49 13.02 -23.13
C THR A 331 43.41 14.25 -23.02
N PRO A 332 44.50 14.22 -22.22
CA PRO A 332 45.69 13.37 -22.44
C PRO A 332 46.27 12.83 -21.10
N ALA A 333 47.26 11.94 -21.00
CA ALA A 333 48.00 11.07 -21.88
C ALA A 333 48.59 9.98 -20.95
N ALA A 334 48.79 8.79 -21.51
CA ALA A 334 49.51 7.70 -20.89
C ALA A 334 51.00 8.05 -20.70
N ASN A 335 51.60 7.53 -19.64
CA ASN A 335 52.92 6.91 -19.75
C ASN A 335 53.01 5.68 -18.84
N ASP A 336 53.79 4.75 -19.35
CA ASP A 336 53.83 3.32 -19.16
C ASP A 336 54.73 2.88 -17.97
N GLN A 337 54.58 1.60 -17.59
CA GLN A 337 55.60 0.70 -17.00
C GLN A 337 55.61 0.33 -15.50
N THR A 338 55.01 -0.84 -15.25
CA THR A 338 55.57 -2.10 -14.68
C THR A 338 56.30 -2.16 -13.32
N GLN A 339 55.71 -3.01 -12.47
CA GLN A 339 56.26 -4.24 -11.86
C GLN A 339 57.29 -4.13 -10.71
N THR A 340 56.91 -4.66 -9.54
CA THR A 340 57.41 -5.91 -8.90
C THR A 340 57.35 -5.76 -7.37
N GLY A 341 56.85 -6.79 -6.71
CA GLY A 341 56.43 -6.73 -5.31
C GLY A 341 57.53 -6.87 -4.25
N THR A 342 57.10 -6.69 -3.02
CA THR A 342 57.55 -7.43 -1.82
C THR A 342 56.46 -7.29 -0.76
N ALA A 343 56.14 -8.40 -0.10
CA ALA A 343 55.30 -8.43 1.08
C ALA A 343 56.09 -7.87 2.27
N GLN A 344 55.46 -7.01 3.08
CA GLN A 344 55.83 -6.82 4.47
C GLN A 344 54.59 -6.52 5.31
N THR A 345 54.29 -7.45 6.20
CA THR A 345 53.36 -7.30 7.32
C THR A 345 54.02 -6.43 8.37
N ASP A 346 53.43 -5.28 8.72
CA ASP A 346 53.30 -4.92 10.13
C ASP A 346 52.25 -3.82 10.36
N THR A 347 51.33 -4.19 11.24
CA THR A 347 50.47 -3.41 12.13
C THR A 347 50.70 -1.89 12.17
N ALA A 348 49.74 -1.15 11.59
CA ALA A 348 49.43 0.22 12.03
C ALA A 348 47.92 0.38 12.08
N ALA A 349 47.42 0.61 13.29
CA ALA A 349 46.05 0.96 13.58
C ALA A 349 45.61 2.14 12.70
N SER A 350 44.69 1.89 11.76
CA SER A 350 43.86 2.93 11.22
C SER A 350 42.62 3.02 12.10
N VAL A 351 42.68 3.96 13.05
CA VAL A 351 41.49 4.63 13.55
C VAL A 351 40.82 5.20 12.30
N SER A 352 39.76 4.52 11.83
CA SER A 352 38.86 5.12 10.86
C SER A 352 38.20 6.28 11.58
N THR A 353 38.72 7.48 11.34
CA THR A 353 37.98 8.70 11.60
C THR A 353 36.64 8.57 10.93
N ASP A 354 35.61 8.65 11.77
CA ASP A 354 34.19 8.71 11.47
C ASP A 354 33.97 9.69 10.32
N ALA A 355 33.99 9.17 9.09
CA ALA A 355 33.46 9.89 7.96
C ALA A 355 31.97 9.94 8.23
N ALA A 356 31.49 11.08 8.71
CA ALA A 356 30.07 11.38 8.82
C ALA A 356 29.45 11.14 7.43
N THR A 357 28.94 9.93 7.24
CA THR A 357 28.23 9.53 6.04
C THR A 357 26.95 10.33 6.08
N SER A 358 26.75 11.18 5.08
CA SER A 358 25.46 11.83 4.87
C SER A 358 24.38 10.74 4.97
N PRO A 359 23.34 10.94 5.79
CA PRO A 359 22.45 9.85 6.15
C PRO A 359 21.78 9.31 4.89
N THR A 360 22.06 8.06 4.56
CA THR A 360 21.49 7.41 3.39
C THR A 360 19.98 7.23 3.62
N LEU A 361 19.19 7.57 2.61
CA LEU A 361 17.74 7.38 2.66
C LEU A 361 17.44 5.89 2.89
N PRO A 362 16.56 5.52 3.85
CA PRO A 362 16.21 4.13 4.04
C PRO A 362 15.49 3.59 2.81
N THR A 363 15.65 2.30 2.53
CA THR A 363 14.86 1.60 1.51
C THR A 363 14.00 0.53 2.16
N ILE A 364 12.97 0.06 1.45
CA ILE A 364 12.15 -1.08 1.88
C ILE A 364 12.15 -2.14 0.78
N ASN A 365 12.61 -3.33 1.13
CA ASN A 365 12.52 -4.55 0.34
C ASN A 365 11.38 -5.40 0.92
N ALA A 366 10.17 -5.12 0.45
CA ALA A 366 9.00 -5.89 0.80
C ALA A 366 8.99 -7.26 0.12
N PRO A 367 8.40 -8.29 0.76
CA PRO A 367 8.18 -9.58 0.11
C PRO A 367 7.33 -9.39 -1.15
N SER A 368 7.71 -10.06 -2.23
CA SER A 368 6.97 -10.01 -3.50
C SER A 368 5.77 -10.95 -3.44
N GLY A 369 4.62 -10.49 -3.95
CA GLY A 369 3.38 -11.28 -3.97
C GLY A 369 2.60 -11.20 -2.65
N LYS A 370 1.69 -12.17 -2.46
CA LYS A 370 0.79 -12.23 -1.31
C LYS A 370 1.44 -13.00 -0.17
N VAL A 371 1.67 -12.35 0.97
CA VAL A 371 2.22 -13.00 2.17
C VAL A 371 1.10 -13.46 3.10
N ALA A 372 1.27 -14.60 3.78
CA ALA A 372 0.29 -15.08 4.76
C ALA A 372 0.93 -15.12 6.15
N GLY A 373 0.25 -14.55 7.14
CA GLY A 373 0.75 -14.52 8.53
C GLY A 373 1.95 -13.58 8.70
N ALA A 374 2.84 -13.94 9.63
CA ALA A 374 4.05 -13.17 9.91
C ALA A 374 5.08 -13.28 8.78
N PHE A 375 5.81 -12.20 8.53
CA PHE A 375 6.87 -12.16 7.52
C PHE A 375 7.98 -11.19 7.92
N ASP A 376 9.13 -11.31 7.28
CA ASP A 376 10.24 -10.38 7.49
C ASP A 376 10.15 -9.22 6.48
N LEU A 377 10.15 -8.00 7.00
CA LEU A 377 10.35 -6.78 6.23
C LEU A 377 11.83 -6.43 6.28
N THR A 378 12.44 -6.26 5.12
CA THR A 378 13.87 -5.94 5.02
C THR A 378 14.08 -4.61 4.33
N GLY A 379 15.28 -4.06 4.40
CA GLY A 379 15.64 -2.85 3.68
C GLY A 379 17.11 -2.49 3.89
N SER A 380 17.48 -1.32 3.39
CA SER A 380 18.80 -0.74 3.62
C SER A 380 18.73 0.61 4.33
N GLY A 381 19.85 1.04 4.90
CA GLY A 381 20.03 2.34 5.52
C GLY A 381 21.50 2.57 5.90
N ALA A 382 21.80 3.66 6.61
CA ALA A 382 23.16 3.88 7.10
C ALA A 382 23.45 2.95 8.29
N ALA A 383 24.58 2.24 8.24
CA ALA A 383 24.99 1.32 9.28
C ALA A 383 24.97 1.97 10.68
N GLY A 384 24.43 1.27 11.66
CA GLY A 384 24.29 1.76 13.04
C GLY A 384 23.08 2.66 13.29
N GLN A 385 22.36 3.14 12.26
CA GLN A 385 21.11 3.87 12.47
C GLN A 385 19.99 2.95 12.96
N THR A 386 19.01 3.55 13.64
CA THR A 386 17.74 2.90 13.98
C THR A 386 16.67 3.34 12.99
N VAL A 387 15.97 2.39 12.40
CA VAL A 387 14.79 2.63 11.57
C VAL A 387 13.52 2.34 12.37
N THR A 388 12.53 3.22 12.30
CA THR A 388 11.19 3.00 12.87
C THR A 388 10.25 2.56 11.77
N VAL A 389 9.43 1.54 12.03
CA VAL A 389 8.52 0.98 11.03
C VAL A 389 7.06 1.15 11.48
N LEU A 390 6.22 1.62 10.55
CA LEU A 390 4.79 1.79 10.74
C LEU A 390 4.02 0.93 9.73
N GLU A 391 2.91 0.33 10.18
CA GLU A 391 1.91 -0.38 9.38
C GLU A 391 0.59 0.40 9.47
N ASP A 392 0.11 0.95 8.35
CA ASP A 392 -1.09 1.81 8.28
C ASP A 392 -1.10 2.96 9.31
N GLY A 393 0.08 3.49 9.61
CA GLY A 393 0.27 4.55 10.59
C GLY A 393 0.37 4.07 12.05
N ALA A 394 0.27 2.77 12.32
CA ALA A 394 0.55 2.19 13.62
C ALA A 394 2.01 1.73 13.72
N ASN A 395 2.72 2.12 14.79
CA ASN A 395 4.09 1.69 15.04
C ASN A 395 4.14 0.17 15.28
N ILE A 396 5.02 -0.55 14.58
CA ILE A 396 5.19 -2.01 14.76
C ILE A 396 6.55 -2.39 15.36
N GLY A 397 7.40 -1.40 15.63
CA GLY A 397 8.72 -1.58 16.21
C GLY A 397 9.80 -0.78 15.50
N ALA A 398 11.03 -1.07 15.88
CA ALA A 398 12.24 -0.48 15.31
C ALA A 398 13.28 -1.57 15.05
N ALA A 399 14.15 -1.34 14.07
CA ALA A 399 15.27 -2.22 13.74
C ALA A 399 16.55 -1.40 13.64
N THR A 400 17.69 -1.99 14.02
CA THR A 400 18.99 -1.38 13.82
C THR A 400 19.57 -1.83 12.49
N VAL A 401 20.11 -0.90 11.72
CA VAL A 401 20.82 -1.19 10.47
C VAL A 401 22.18 -1.81 10.81
N GLY A 402 22.42 -3.01 10.30
CA GLY A 402 23.68 -3.73 10.45
C GLY A 402 24.86 -3.02 9.79
N SER A 403 26.07 -3.51 10.07
CA SER A 403 27.31 -2.99 9.46
C SER A 403 27.38 -3.18 7.95
N ASP A 404 26.60 -4.12 7.42
CA ASP A 404 26.39 -4.37 5.99
C ASP A 404 25.39 -3.40 5.33
N GLY A 405 24.82 -2.48 6.11
CA GLY A 405 23.83 -1.51 5.65
C GLY A 405 22.43 -2.08 5.50
N THR A 406 22.15 -3.29 5.99
CA THR A 406 20.82 -3.91 5.90
C THR A 406 20.11 -3.95 7.25
N TRP A 407 18.78 -3.97 7.23
CA TRP A 407 17.97 -4.17 8.42
C TRP A 407 16.85 -5.16 8.14
N THR A 408 16.40 -5.85 9.18
CA THR A 408 15.29 -6.80 9.14
C THR A 408 14.38 -6.58 10.34
N LEU A 409 13.07 -6.54 10.10
CA LEU A 409 12.03 -6.50 11.13
C LEU A 409 10.99 -7.59 10.87
N ASN A 410 10.70 -8.42 11.87
CA ASN A 410 9.63 -9.40 11.78
C ASN A 410 8.26 -8.72 12.01
N VAL A 411 7.40 -8.73 11.00
CA VAL A 411 6.04 -8.18 11.05
C VAL A 411 5.08 -9.24 11.60
N PRO A 412 4.49 -9.05 12.80
CA PRO A 412 3.82 -10.15 13.50
C PRO A 412 2.37 -10.33 13.05
N SER A 413 2.11 -11.19 12.05
CA SER A 413 0.74 -11.57 11.63
C SER A 413 -0.25 -10.40 11.50
N PRO A 414 -0.04 -9.51 10.53
CA PRO A 414 -0.98 -8.44 10.18
C PRO A 414 -2.33 -9.00 9.73
N ALA A 415 -3.34 -8.13 9.68
CA ALA A 415 -4.65 -8.52 9.18
C ALA A 415 -4.58 -8.88 7.68
N ALA A 416 -5.59 -9.57 7.17
CA ALA A 416 -5.68 -9.79 5.72
C ALA A 416 -6.11 -8.50 5.03
N GLY A 417 -5.46 -8.15 3.93
CA GLY A 417 -5.74 -6.91 3.20
C GLY A 417 -4.48 -6.27 2.64
N GLN A 418 -4.64 -5.10 2.03
CA GLN A 418 -3.53 -4.24 1.65
C GLN A 418 -3.12 -3.40 2.87
N HIS A 419 -1.83 -3.37 3.16
CA HIS A 419 -1.24 -2.61 4.25
C HIS A 419 -0.12 -1.72 3.71
N LYS A 420 -0.08 -0.47 4.17
CA LYS A 420 0.99 0.48 3.86
C LYS A 420 2.07 0.42 4.93
N TYR A 421 3.29 0.10 4.52
CA TYR A 421 4.47 0.11 5.38
C TYR A 421 5.29 1.37 5.14
N GLN A 422 5.62 2.06 6.23
CA GLN A 422 6.46 3.26 6.21
C GLN A 422 7.66 3.03 7.10
N VAL A 423 8.84 3.39 6.60
CA VAL A 423 10.10 3.31 7.34
C VAL A 423 10.68 4.69 7.45
N SER A 424 11.01 5.11 8.67
CA SER A 424 11.61 6.42 8.97
C SER A 424 12.96 6.25 9.65
N SER A 425 13.94 7.04 9.21
CA SER A 425 15.24 7.22 9.88
C SER A 425 15.65 8.69 9.84
N GLU A 426 16.84 9.01 10.34
CA GLU A 426 17.40 10.37 10.25
C GLU A 426 17.64 10.83 8.80
N GLY A 427 17.82 9.88 7.86
CA GLY A 427 18.03 10.15 6.44
C GLY A 427 16.77 10.44 5.64
N GLY A 428 15.58 10.21 6.22
CA GLY A 428 14.29 10.44 5.58
C GLY A 428 13.34 9.26 5.74
N GLN A 429 12.40 9.13 4.80
CA GLN A 429 11.37 8.09 4.84
C GLN A 429 11.26 7.32 3.52
N ALA A 430 10.84 6.07 3.63
CA ALA A 430 10.42 5.25 2.51
C ALA A 430 9.04 4.64 2.78
N THR A 431 8.32 4.30 1.72
CA THR A 431 6.97 3.71 1.81
C THR A 431 6.82 2.61 0.78
N THR A 432 6.10 1.55 1.15
CA THR A 432 5.71 0.48 0.24
C THR A 432 4.37 -0.10 0.67
N ASP A 433 3.66 -0.75 -0.25
CA ASP A 433 2.40 -1.43 0.03
C ASP A 433 2.61 -2.95 -0.06
N VAL A 434 2.09 -3.69 0.92
CA VAL A 434 2.16 -5.16 0.98
C VAL A 434 0.74 -5.71 1.07
N THR A 435 0.46 -6.75 0.29
CA THR A 435 -0.84 -7.44 0.36
C THR A 435 -0.70 -8.70 1.20
N VAL A 436 -1.42 -8.72 2.32
CA VAL A 436 -1.48 -9.84 3.25
C VAL A 436 -2.69 -10.69 2.93
N GLY A 437 -2.48 -11.99 2.77
CA GLY A 437 -3.53 -12.98 2.60
C GLY A 437 -4.15 -13.42 3.92
N ALA A 438 -5.39 -13.89 3.82
CA ALA A 438 -6.04 -14.59 4.92
C ALA A 438 -5.14 -15.75 5.38
N ALA A 439 -4.94 -15.83 6.69
CA ALA A 439 -4.23 -16.95 7.29
C ALA A 439 -4.97 -18.25 6.95
N THR A 440 -4.31 -19.13 6.21
CA THR A 440 -4.81 -20.47 5.90
C THR A 440 -4.26 -21.47 6.91
N GLY A 441 -5.10 -22.33 7.47
CA GLY A 441 -4.67 -23.34 8.43
C GLY A 441 -5.59 -23.43 9.64
N ASP A 442 -5.41 -24.48 10.45
CA ASP A 442 -6.15 -24.67 11.69
C ASP A 442 -5.36 -24.06 12.86
N ALA A 443 -5.90 -22.99 13.44
CA ALA A 443 -5.32 -22.35 14.62
C ALA A 443 -5.15 -23.34 15.78
N ALA A 444 -6.05 -24.32 15.94
CA ALA A 444 -5.96 -25.32 17.02
C ALA A 444 -4.75 -26.26 16.85
N ALA A 445 -4.24 -26.42 15.62
CA ALA A 445 -3.07 -27.24 15.32
C ALA A 445 -1.73 -26.53 15.60
N CYS A 446 -1.76 -25.24 15.94
CA CYS A 446 -0.55 -24.46 16.18
C CYS A 446 0.15 -24.84 17.48
N THR A 447 1.43 -25.21 17.37
CA THR A 447 2.31 -25.63 18.48
C THR A 447 3.56 -24.77 18.63
N GLN A 448 3.60 -23.61 17.97
CA GLN A 448 4.78 -22.72 17.99
C GLN A 448 5.03 -22.15 19.39
N ALA A 449 6.31 -21.94 19.70
CA ALA A 449 6.72 -21.25 20.91
C ALA A 449 6.20 -19.81 20.92
N PHE A 450 5.89 -19.30 22.11
CA PHE A 450 5.47 -17.92 22.27
C PHE A 450 6.62 -16.97 21.90
N THR A 451 6.36 -16.04 21.00
CA THR A 451 7.27 -14.92 20.69
C THR A 451 6.55 -13.59 20.80
N LEU A 452 7.32 -12.51 20.98
CA LEU A 452 6.83 -11.14 21.11
C LEU A 452 7.70 -10.19 20.29
N SER A 453 7.07 -9.35 19.48
CA SER A 453 7.74 -8.46 18.53
C SER A 453 8.31 -7.17 19.14
N LEU A 454 7.89 -6.82 20.36
CA LEU A 454 8.39 -5.67 21.11
C LEU A 454 9.05 -6.12 22.41
N THR A 455 10.00 -5.35 22.89
CA THR A 455 10.75 -5.64 24.11
C THR A 455 10.38 -4.70 25.27
N ASP A 456 10.72 -5.11 26.49
CA ASP A 456 10.53 -4.31 27.69
C ASP A 456 11.37 -3.04 27.65
N GLY A 457 10.80 -1.91 28.06
CA GLY A 457 11.42 -0.58 28.05
C GLY A 457 11.44 0.11 26.69
N GLN A 458 10.94 -0.53 25.62
CA GLN A 458 11.00 0.03 24.26
C GLN A 458 10.13 1.29 24.10
N ASN A 459 10.64 2.26 23.34
CA ASN A 459 9.91 3.46 22.94
C ASN A 459 9.03 3.16 21.71
N VAL A 460 7.75 3.52 21.78
CA VAL A 460 6.79 3.35 20.68
C VAL A 460 5.89 4.58 20.57
N SER A 461 5.46 4.92 19.35
CA SER A 461 4.46 5.96 19.13
C SER A 461 3.04 5.37 19.14
N SER A 462 2.06 6.11 19.64
CA SER A 462 0.65 5.71 19.59
C SER A 462 0.00 6.15 18.26
N PRO A 463 -0.79 5.30 17.57
CA PRO A 463 -1.10 3.91 17.89
C PRO A 463 0.05 2.96 17.53
N PHE A 464 0.05 1.77 18.13
CA PHE A 464 1.02 0.73 17.83
C PHE A 464 0.40 -0.66 17.80
N ARG A 465 1.10 -1.59 17.16
CA ARG A 465 0.72 -2.99 17.07
C ARG A 465 1.92 -3.85 17.44
N PHE A 466 1.65 -4.92 18.17
CA PHE A 466 2.65 -5.95 18.48
C PHE A 466 2.02 -7.33 18.41
N GLY A 467 2.85 -8.35 18.40
CA GLY A 467 2.37 -9.73 18.32
C GLY A 467 3.51 -10.70 18.28
N GLY A 468 3.25 -11.89 17.75
CA GLY A 468 4.27 -12.88 17.51
C GLY A 468 3.68 -14.21 17.07
N GLN A 469 4.42 -15.26 17.32
CA GLN A 469 4.01 -16.64 17.09
C GLN A 469 3.53 -17.29 18.39
N GLY A 470 2.76 -18.35 18.25
CA GLY A 470 2.17 -18.99 19.41
C GLY A 470 1.34 -20.24 19.12
N SER A 471 0.75 -20.76 20.17
CA SER A 471 -0.03 -22.00 20.14
C SER A 471 -1.53 -21.75 20.06
N GLY A 472 -2.27 -22.76 19.58
CA GLY A 472 -3.71 -22.67 19.32
C GLY A 472 -4.62 -22.37 20.50
N ALA A 473 -4.09 -22.35 21.73
CA ALA A 473 -4.82 -21.95 22.92
C ALA A 473 -5.22 -20.47 22.93
N GLY A 474 -4.58 -19.63 22.10
CA GLY A 474 -4.78 -18.18 22.16
C GLY A 474 -4.07 -17.54 23.35
N TYR A 475 -4.20 -16.23 23.46
CA TYR A 475 -3.61 -15.43 24.53
C TYR A 475 -4.62 -14.46 25.11
N THR A 476 -4.33 -13.95 26.30
CA THR A 476 -5.03 -12.80 26.85
C THR A 476 -4.01 -11.74 27.25
N VAL A 477 -4.22 -10.52 26.76
CA VAL A 477 -3.41 -9.35 27.09
C VAL A 477 -4.17 -8.48 28.07
N ALA A 478 -3.60 -8.25 29.24
CA ALA A 478 -4.07 -7.26 30.19
C ALA A 478 -3.22 -5.98 30.05
N VAL A 479 -3.88 -4.85 29.84
CA VAL A 479 -3.24 -3.53 29.79
C VAL A 479 -3.29 -2.92 31.18
N LYS A 480 -2.17 -2.42 31.67
CA LYS A 480 -2.03 -1.80 32.98
C LYS A 480 -1.41 -0.41 32.87
N ARG A 481 -1.82 0.48 33.77
CA ARG A 481 -1.17 1.77 34.01
C ARG A 481 -0.82 1.83 35.50
N GLY A 482 0.47 1.69 35.82
CA GLY A 482 0.90 1.33 37.17
C GLY A 482 0.32 -0.04 37.57
N GLU A 483 -0.20 -0.15 38.80
CA GLU A 483 -0.82 -1.40 39.27
C GLU A 483 -2.25 -1.64 38.72
N ARG A 484 -2.90 -0.58 38.24
CA ARG A 484 -4.31 -0.65 37.81
C ARG A 484 -4.45 -1.30 36.44
N VAL A 485 -5.30 -2.32 36.36
CA VAL A 485 -5.73 -2.92 35.09
C VAL A 485 -6.73 -1.98 34.38
N VAL A 486 -6.40 -1.61 33.15
CA VAL A 486 -7.21 -0.76 32.27
C VAL A 486 -8.20 -1.60 31.47
N GLY A 487 -7.79 -2.79 31.04
CA GLY A 487 -8.65 -3.71 30.31
C GLY A 487 -7.94 -5.00 29.95
N ASN A 488 -8.72 -6.00 29.54
CA ASN A 488 -8.23 -7.30 29.12
C ASN A 488 -8.80 -7.62 27.73
N LYS A 489 -7.99 -8.23 26.88
CA LYS A 489 -8.39 -8.64 25.54
C LYS A 489 -7.93 -10.05 25.26
N ALA A 490 -8.87 -10.93 24.92
CA ALA A 490 -8.56 -12.24 24.37
C ALA A 490 -8.11 -12.08 22.91
N LEU A 491 -7.05 -12.79 22.56
CA LEU A 491 -6.37 -12.77 21.28
C LEU A 491 -6.37 -14.19 20.70
N PRO A 492 -7.09 -14.43 19.60
CA PRO A 492 -6.98 -15.69 18.89
C PRO A 492 -5.62 -15.80 18.20
N VAL A 493 -5.10 -17.02 18.09
CA VAL A 493 -4.02 -17.33 17.14
C VAL A 493 -4.66 -17.60 15.77
N SER A 494 -4.04 -17.09 14.71
CA SER A 494 -4.46 -17.30 13.33
C SER A 494 -4.05 -18.70 12.83
N GLY A 495 -4.60 -19.12 11.68
CA GLY A 495 -4.21 -20.38 11.02
C GLY A 495 -2.73 -20.45 10.61
N SER A 496 -2.04 -19.32 10.56
CA SER A 496 -0.59 -19.19 10.35
C SER A 496 0.22 -19.17 11.66
N CYS A 497 -0.39 -19.60 12.77
CA CYS A 497 0.23 -19.70 14.09
C CYS A 497 0.78 -18.41 14.68
N GLY A 498 0.28 -17.26 14.21
CA GLY A 498 0.63 -15.97 14.78
C GLY A 498 -0.57 -15.21 15.32
N TRP A 499 -0.28 -14.29 16.22
CA TRP A 499 -1.23 -13.49 16.95
C TRP A 499 -0.78 -12.03 16.93
N SER A 500 -1.73 -11.11 17.07
CA SER A 500 -1.42 -9.69 17.13
C SER A 500 -2.41 -8.91 18.01
N TYR A 501 -1.94 -7.79 18.52
CA TYR A 501 -2.65 -6.87 19.39
C TYR A 501 -2.40 -5.44 18.94
N SER A 502 -3.47 -4.67 18.73
CA SER A 502 -3.39 -3.25 18.44
C SER A 502 -3.71 -2.45 19.69
N SER A 503 -2.91 -1.43 19.97
CA SER A 503 -3.03 -0.58 21.16
C SER A 503 -3.03 0.90 20.81
N ASN A 504 -3.86 1.66 21.52
CA ASN A 504 -3.86 3.12 21.48
C ASN A 504 -4.13 3.69 22.88
N PRO A 505 -3.20 3.52 23.84
CA PRO A 505 -3.42 3.84 25.25
C PRO A 505 -3.20 5.33 25.59
N GLY A 506 -2.81 6.15 24.61
CA GLY A 506 -2.26 7.49 24.82
C GLY A 506 -0.84 7.47 25.39
N LYS A 507 -0.25 8.65 25.57
CA LYS A 507 1.14 8.79 26.04
C LYS A 507 1.37 8.27 27.46
N GLY A 508 2.60 7.90 27.75
CA GLY A 508 3.10 7.49 29.05
C GLY A 508 3.52 6.02 29.12
N GLU A 509 3.91 5.60 30.32
CA GLU A 509 4.34 4.24 30.60
C GLU A 509 3.13 3.30 30.73
N ILE A 510 3.10 2.24 29.91
CA ILE A 510 2.00 1.27 29.85
C ILE A 510 2.56 -0.15 29.93
N THR A 511 2.07 -0.94 30.88
CA THR A 511 2.48 -2.33 31.06
C THR A 511 1.47 -3.27 30.42
N TYR A 512 1.95 -4.21 29.60
CA TYR A 512 1.18 -5.27 28.97
C TYR A 512 1.56 -6.61 29.59
N VAL A 513 0.58 -7.31 30.14
CA VAL A 513 0.76 -8.62 30.75
C VAL A 513 0.08 -9.66 29.87
N VAL A 514 0.86 -10.52 29.25
CA VAL A 514 0.38 -11.58 28.36
C VAL A 514 0.26 -12.89 29.13
N ARG A 515 -0.87 -13.57 28.96
CA ARG A 515 -1.15 -14.91 29.53
C ARG A 515 -1.57 -15.87 28.42
N SER A 516 -1.30 -17.15 28.62
CA SER A 516 -1.79 -18.20 27.72
C SER A 516 -3.27 -18.47 27.96
N GLY A 517 -4.01 -18.69 26.88
CA GLY A 517 -5.43 -18.98 26.93
C GLY A 517 -6.29 -17.84 27.48
N LYS A 518 -7.44 -18.22 28.05
CA LYS A 518 -8.46 -17.30 28.56
C LYS A 518 -8.44 -17.13 30.08
N ASP A 519 -7.64 -17.95 30.79
CA ASP A 519 -7.59 -17.93 32.24
C ASP A 519 -6.74 -16.74 32.72
N LEU A 520 -7.41 -15.76 33.33
CA LEU A 520 -6.78 -14.56 33.86
C LEU A 520 -5.96 -14.80 35.14
N THR A 521 -6.14 -15.95 35.77
CA THR A 521 -5.42 -16.35 36.99
C THR A 521 -4.13 -17.10 36.71
N SER A 522 -3.92 -17.51 35.46
CA SER A 522 -2.69 -18.15 35.02
C SER A 522 -1.48 -17.22 35.18
N THR A 523 -0.31 -17.83 35.41
CA THR A 523 0.97 -17.12 35.48
C THR A 523 1.22 -16.39 34.16
N PRO A 524 1.59 -15.09 34.19
CA PRO A 524 1.99 -14.37 32.99
C PRO A 524 3.12 -15.09 32.25
N ILE A 525 2.96 -15.27 30.94
CA ILE A 525 4.02 -15.81 30.08
C ILE A 525 4.97 -14.71 29.61
N SER A 526 4.52 -13.45 29.61
CA SER A 526 5.34 -12.28 29.32
C SER A 526 4.75 -11.03 29.96
N THR A 527 5.62 -10.13 30.41
CA THR A 527 5.25 -8.79 30.88
C THR A 527 6.23 -7.81 30.27
N ILE A 528 5.71 -6.82 29.55
CA ILE A 528 6.52 -5.73 28.98
C ILE A 528 5.92 -4.38 29.37
N THR A 529 6.77 -3.41 29.62
CA THR A 529 6.45 -2.03 29.93
C THR A 529 6.98 -1.17 28.80
N LEU A 530 6.09 -0.45 28.13
CA LEU A 530 6.41 0.36 26.96
C LEU A 530 6.32 1.84 27.27
N ASN A 531 7.26 2.60 26.73
CA ASN A 531 7.29 4.06 26.80
C ASN A 531 6.55 4.64 25.59
N VAL A 532 5.27 4.97 25.77
CA VAL A 532 4.42 5.44 24.67
C VAL A 532 4.55 6.96 24.50
N GLN A 533 4.98 7.40 23.31
CA GLN A 533 5.24 8.80 22.95
C GLN A 533 4.13 9.44 22.11
#